data_AF-A0A935CQH0-F1
#
_entry.id   AF-A0A935CQH0-F1
#
_cell.length_a   1.000
_cell.length_b   1.000
_cell.length_c   1.000
_cell.angle_alpha   90.00
_cell.angle_beta   90.00
_cell.angle_gamma   90.00
#
_symmetry.space_group_name_H-M   'P 1'
#
loop_
_entity.id
_entity.type
_entity.pdbx_description
1 polymer ?
#
loop_
_entity_poly.entity_id
_entity_poly.type
_entity_poly.pdbx_seq_one_letter_code
_entity_poly.pdbx_strand_id
1 'polypeptide(L)'
;MEAAADSSDLAEYRHITRVPGVCGGRPIIQGTRTPVKAIVGYHKLGLSADDILTGLPHLTPAQVYEALSFYHDHQAEIEQEIAEDQLVPLSQQYGLQVAADGRVLSVGQAQDA
;
A
#
# COMPACT_ATOMS: atom_id res chain seq x y z
N MET A 1 14.20 13.82 -1.55
CA MET A 1 13.82 13.59 -0.14
C MET A 1 13.12 14.85 0.32
N GLU A 2 11.80 14.91 0.22
CA GLU A 2 10.89 15.71 1.06
C GLU A 2 9.47 15.60 0.50
N ALA A 3 8.60 14.90 1.22
CA ALA A 3 7.16 15.06 1.13
C ALA A 3 6.59 14.55 2.46
N ALA A 4 6.93 15.27 3.54
CA ALA A 4 6.09 15.22 4.72
C ALA A 4 4.79 15.91 4.31
N ALA A 5 3.84 15.13 3.80
CA ALA A 5 2.47 15.58 3.61
C ALA A 5 2.03 16.19 4.94
N ASP A 6 1.72 17.48 4.89
CA ASP A 6 1.42 18.28 6.06
C ASP A 6 0.28 17.63 6.85
N SER A 7 0.41 17.60 8.17
CA SER A 7 -0.57 16.91 9.03
C SER A 7 -1.96 17.55 8.96
N SER A 8 -2.04 18.74 8.34
CA SER A 8 -3.22 19.57 8.14
C SER A 8 -4.28 18.92 7.25
N ASP A 9 -3.90 18.14 6.24
CA ASP A 9 -4.87 17.50 5.32
C ASP A 9 -5.64 16.34 5.98
N LEU A 10 -5.10 15.81 7.09
CA LEU A 10 -5.75 14.74 7.85
C LEU A 10 -6.77 15.23 8.88
N ALA A 11 -6.90 16.54 9.08
CA ALA A 11 -7.81 17.11 10.08
C ALA A 11 -9.29 16.76 9.82
N GLU A 12 -9.64 16.44 8.57
CA GLU A 12 -11.00 16.08 8.14
C GLU A 12 -11.33 14.59 8.34
N TYR A 13 -10.31 13.74 8.60
CA TYR A 13 -10.47 12.30 8.72
C TYR A 13 -10.31 11.85 10.16
N ARG A 14 -11.34 11.21 10.72
CA ARG A 14 -11.37 10.83 12.13
C ARG A 14 -10.56 9.58 12.44
N HIS A 15 -10.42 8.70 11.47
CA HIS A 15 -9.85 7.38 11.58
C HIS A 15 -8.56 7.20 10.78
N ILE A 16 -8.01 8.25 10.20
CA ILE A 16 -6.74 8.21 9.45
C ILE A 16 -5.72 9.07 10.16
N THR A 17 -4.51 8.54 10.31
CA THR A 17 -3.41 9.24 10.96
C THR A 17 -2.09 8.90 10.29
N ARG A 18 -1.06 9.73 10.51
CA ARG A 18 0.32 9.44 10.14
C ARG A 18 1.16 9.41 11.41
N VAL A 19 1.92 8.35 11.59
CA VAL A 19 2.83 8.21 12.72
C VAL A 19 4.26 8.06 12.18
N PRO A 20 5.16 9.02 12.48
CA PRO A 20 6.56 8.92 12.07
C PRO A 20 7.18 7.59 12.49
N GLY A 21 7.85 6.91 11.57
CA GLY A 21 8.48 5.60 11.81
C GLY A 21 7.53 4.39 11.74
N VAL A 22 6.21 4.58 11.69
CA VAL A 22 5.25 3.48 11.45
C VAL A 22 4.91 3.44 9.98
N CYS A 23 5.10 2.28 9.34
CA CYS A 23 4.82 2.07 7.92
C CYS A 23 5.48 3.13 7.00
N GLY A 24 6.62 3.69 7.40
CA GLY A 24 7.33 4.73 6.64
C GLY A 24 6.71 6.14 6.74
N GLY A 25 5.83 6.41 7.71
CA GLY A 25 5.12 7.69 7.83
C GLY A 25 3.91 7.83 6.90
N ARG A 26 3.55 6.75 6.20
CA ARG A 26 2.38 6.63 5.32
C ARG A 26 1.07 6.68 6.12
N PRO A 27 -0.07 7.03 5.49
CA PRO A 27 -1.34 7.12 6.19
C PRO A 27 -1.79 5.73 6.63
N ILE A 28 -2.18 5.62 7.91
CA ILE A 28 -2.61 4.39 8.56
C ILE A 28 -3.99 4.58 9.19
N ILE A 29 -4.71 3.47 9.37
CA ILE A 29 -5.95 3.47 10.15
C ILE A 29 -5.60 3.67 11.62
N GLN A 30 -6.19 4.69 12.24
CA GLN A 30 -5.96 5.08 13.63
C GLN A 30 -6.20 3.90 14.58
N GLY A 31 -5.26 3.73 15.51
CA GLY A 31 -5.29 2.63 16.49
C GLY A 31 -4.80 1.29 15.93
N THR A 32 -4.31 1.26 14.68
CA THR A 32 -3.79 0.06 14.04
C THR A 32 -2.43 0.34 13.38
N ARG A 33 -1.86 -0.69 12.75
CA ARG A 33 -0.72 -0.55 11.82
C ARG A 33 -1.10 -0.89 10.38
N THR A 34 -2.39 -0.87 10.07
CA THR A 34 -2.91 -1.15 8.73
C THR A 34 -2.81 0.14 7.89
N PRO A 35 -2.02 0.15 6.80
CA PRO A 35 -1.93 1.32 5.94
C PRO A 35 -3.19 1.46 5.07
N VAL A 36 -3.56 2.69 4.73
CA VAL A 36 -4.73 2.97 3.86
C VAL A 36 -4.60 2.23 2.53
N LYS A 37 -3.38 2.20 1.96
CA LYS A 37 -3.09 1.49 0.71
C LYS A 37 -3.43 0.00 0.73
N ALA A 38 -3.42 -0.66 1.89
CA ALA A 38 -3.83 -2.06 1.99
C ALA A 38 -5.34 -2.23 1.74
N ILE A 39 -6.16 -1.36 2.33
CA ILE A 39 -7.62 -1.35 2.13
C ILE A 39 -7.93 -1.07 0.66
N VAL A 40 -7.27 -0.07 0.07
CA VAL A 40 -7.41 0.27 -1.34
C VAL A 40 -6.96 -0.88 -2.24
N GLY A 41 -5.85 -1.54 -1.92
CA GLY A 41 -5.37 -2.71 -2.64
C GLY A 41 -6.42 -3.82 -2.70
N TYR A 42 -7.03 -4.17 -1.56
CA TYR A 42 -8.11 -5.16 -1.53
C TYR A 42 -9.34 -4.72 -2.32
N HIS A 43 -9.75 -3.46 -2.21
CA HIS A 43 -10.86 -2.93 -2.98
C HIS A 43 -10.58 -2.98 -4.50
N LYS A 44 -9.35 -2.69 -4.94
CA LYS A 44 -8.94 -2.80 -6.35
C LYS A 44 -8.87 -4.24 -6.86
N LEU A 45 -8.76 -5.22 -5.97
CA LEU A 45 -8.92 -6.65 -6.29
C LEU A 45 -10.40 -7.07 -6.43
N GLY A 46 -11.34 -6.15 -6.26
CA GLY A 46 -12.77 -6.39 -6.37
C GLY A 46 -13.43 -6.90 -5.09
N LEU A 47 -12.73 -6.87 -3.96
CA LEU A 47 -13.31 -7.22 -2.66
C LEU A 47 -14.23 -6.11 -2.17
N SER A 48 -15.40 -6.50 -1.67
CA SER A 48 -16.34 -5.56 -1.03
C SER A 48 -15.81 -5.12 0.34
N ALA A 49 -16.39 -4.07 0.91
CA ALA A 49 -16.04 -3.64 2.28
C ALA A 49 -16.28 -4.75 3.31
N ASP A 50 -17.33 -5.56 3.15
CA ASP A 50 -17.63 -6.69 4.04
C ASP A 50 -16.59 -7.83 3.89
N ASP A 51 -16.12 -8.10 2.67
CA ASP A 51 -15.03 -9.07 2.44
C ASP A 51 -13.72 -8.59 3.09
N ILE A 52 -13.43 -7.29 2.97
CA ILE A 52 -12.25 -6.67 3.60
C ILE A 52 -12.34 -6.78 5.12
N LEU A 53 -13.50 -6.50 5.71
CA LEU A 53 -13.74 -6.63 7.15
C LEU A 53 -13.63 -8.08 7.63
N THR A 54 -14.05 -9.04 6.80
CA THR A 54 -13.87 -10.47 7.08
C THR A 54 -12.38 -10.84 7.15
N GLY A 55 -11.55 -10.26 6.29
CA GLY A 55 -10.09 -10.44 6.31
C GLY A 55 -9.37 -9.62 7.39
N LEU A 56 -9.96 -8.51 7.84
CA LEU A 56 -9.39 -7.57 8.81
C LEU A 56 -10.39 -7.30 9.94
N PRO A 57 -10.69 -8.30 10.79
CA PRO A 57 -11.77 -8.23 11.79
C PRO A 57 -11.50 -7.23 12.93
N HIS A 58 -10.27 -6.74 13.05
CA HIS A 58 -9.90 -5.66 13.98
C HIS A 58 -10.27 -4.27 13.46
N LEU A 59 -10.79 -4.16 12.24
CA LEU A 59 -11.29 -2.92 11.66
C LEU A 59 -12.81 -2.80 11.82
N THR A 60 -13.27 -1.56 11.88
CA THR A 60 -14.68 -1.22 11.85
C THR A 60 -15.10 -0.79 10.44
N PRO A 61 -16.40 -0.90 10.09
CA PRO A 61 -16.89 -0.42 8.80
C PRO A 61 -16.56 1.06 8.56
N ALA A 62 -16.70 1.91 9.59
CA ALA A 62 -16.39 3.34 9.49
C ALA A 62 -14.93 3.58 9.07
N GLN A 63 -13.98 2.83 9.64
CA GLN A 63 -12.57 2.91 9.26
C GLN A 63 -12.31 2.50 7.80
N VAL A 64 -12.98 1.44 7.33
CA VAL A 64 -12.83 0.96 5.95
C VAL A 64 -13.39 1.99 4.97
N TYR A 65 -14.60 2.51 5.21
CA TYR A 65 -15.20 3.50 4.33
C TYR A 65 -14.45 4.84 4.35
N GLU A 66 -13.96 5.28 5.51
CA GLU A 66 -13.16 6.51 5.56
C GLU A 66 -11.83 6.34 4.82
N ALA A 67 -11.19 5.16 4.90
CA ALA A 67 -9.99 4.86 4.12
C ALA A 67 -10.24 4.95 2.61
N LEU A 68 -11.40 4.47 2.14
CA LEU A 68 -11.80 4.59 0.74
C LEU A 68 -12.12 6.03 0.35
N SER A 69 -12.76 6.80 1.24
CA SER A 69 -12.99 8.24 1.01
C SER A 69 -11.66 8.99 0.87
N PHE A 70 -10.75 8.80 1.81
CA PHE A 70 -9.42 9.40 1.79
C PHE A 70 -8.66 9.06 0.52
N TYR A 71 -8.75 7.80 0.07
CA TYR A 71 -8.17 7.39 -1.19
C TYR A 71 -8.71 8.20 -2.37
N HIS A 72 -10.02 8.44 -2.44
CA HIS A 72 -10.60 9.22 -3.53
C HIS A 72 -10.15 10.68 -3.52
N ASP A 73 -9.87 11.25 -2.35
CA ASP A 73 -9.34 12.61 -2.22
C ASP A 73 -7.82 12.66 -2.49
N HIS A 74 -7.09 11.56 -2.23
CA HIS A 74 -5.61 11.47 -2.28
C HIS A 74 -5.12 10.38 -3.24
N GLN A 75 -5.80 10.18 -4.38
CA GLN A 75 -5.54 9.05 -5.27
C GLN A 75 -4.08 8.97 -5.72
N ALA A 76 -3.49 10.10 -6.13
CA ALA A 76 -2.13 10.14 -6.64
C ALA A 76 -1.10 9.66 -5.60
N GLU A 77 -1.27 10.05 -4.33
CA GLU A 77 -0.39 9.61 -3.25
C GLU A 77 -0.49 8.09 -3.06
N ILE A 78 -1.71 7.58 -2.88
CA ILE A 78 -1.90 6.17 -2.56
C ILE A 78 -1.52 5.26 -3.74
N GLU A 79 -1.80 5.68 -4.98
CA GLU A 79 -1.38 4.93 -6.16
C GLU A 79 0.14 4.86 -6.28
N GLN A 80 0.85 5.95 -5.94
CA GLN A 80 2.31 5.93 -5.86
C GLN A 80 2.78 4.95 -4.78
N GLU A 81 2.19 4.98 -3.58
CA GLU A 81 2.56 4.05 -2.50
C GLU A 81 2.29 2.58 -2.85
N ILE A 82 1.26 2.30 -3.65
CA ILE A 82 0.95 0.94 -4.16
C ILE A 82 1.98 0.54 -5.21
N ALA A 83 2.33 1.44 -6.13
CA ALA A 83 3.31 1.19 -7.18
C ALA A 83 4.71 0.91 -6.62
N GLU A 84 5.13 1.65 -5.59
CA GLU A 84 6.42 1.46 -4.90
C GLU A 84 6.56 0.09 -4.23
N ASP A 85 5.45 -0.51 -3.78
CA ASP A 85 5.45 -1.84 -3.16
C ASP A 85 5.40 -2.99 -4.18
N GLN A 86 5.17 -2.73 -5.48
CA GLN A 86 5.14 -3.80 -6.47
C GLN A 86 6.56 -4.34 -6.73
N LEU A 87 6.71 -5.66 -6.70
CA LEU A 87 7.98 -6.36 -6.93
C LEU A 87 8.47 -6.30 -8.40
N VAL A 88 7.61 -5.88 -9.33
CA VAL A 88 7.89 -5.84 -10.77
C VAL A 88 9.05 -4.89 -11.13
N PRO A 89 9.14 -3.66 -10.59
CA PRO A 89 10.34 -2.84 -10.78
C PRO A 89 11.61 -3.44 -10.16
N LEU A 90 11.52 -4.19 -9.05
CA LEU A 90 12.68 -4.83 -8.43
C LEU A 90 13.21 -6.00 -9.27
N SER A 91 12.33 -6.79 -9.90
CA SER A 91 12.76 -7.87 -10.78
C SER A 91 13.49 -7.35 -12.02
N GLN A 92 13.02 -6.24 -12.61
CA GLN A 92 13.74 -5.57 -13.70
C GLN A 92 15.06 -4.92 -13.24
N GLN A 93 15.05 -4.26 -12.08
CA GLN A 93 16.23 -3.61 -11.50
C GLN A 93 17.35 -4.59 -11.13
N TYR A 94 17.00 -5.78 -10.63
CA TYR A 94 17.96 -6.83 -10.24
C TYR A 94 18.15 -7.92 -11.31
N GLY A 95 17.52 -7.78 -12.49
CA GLY A 95 17.60 -8.79 -13.55
C GLY A 95 17.10 -10.17 -13.11
N LEU A 96 16.12 -10.22 -12.22
CA LEU A 96 15.52 -11.46 -11.72
C LEU A 96 14.32 -11.82 -12.61
N GLN A 97 14.31 -13.04 -13.15
CA GLN A 97 13.13 -13.55 -13.85
C GLN A 97 12.34 -14.45 -12.89
N VAL A 98 11.02 -14.27 -12.84
CA VAL A 98 10.14 -15.18 -12.10
C VAL A 98 9.53 -16.15 -13.10
N ALA A 99 9.86 -17.43 -12.97
CA ALA A 99 9.26 -18.47 -13.77
C ALA A 99 7.78 -18.66 -13.39
N ALA A 100 6.98 -19.21 -14.31
CA ALA A 100 5.53 -19.40 -14.11
C ALA A 100 5.16 -20.29 -12.91
N ASP A 101 6.12 -21.04 -12.36
CA ASP A 101 6.00 -21.89 -11.17
C ASP A 101 6.40 -21.17 -9.86
N GLY A 102 6.69 -19.86 -9.92
CA GLY A 102 7.02 -19.03 -8.77
C GLY A 102 8.49 -19.03 -8.37
N ARG A 103 9.38 -19.70 -9.12
CA ARG A 103 10.83 -19.67 -8.83
C ARG A 103 11.47 -18.39 -9.35
N VAL A 104 12.36 -17.82 -8.54
CA VAL A 104 13.19 -16.67 -8.93
C VAL A 104 14.49 -17.20 -9.56
N LEU A 105 14.71 -16.88 -10.83
CA LEU A 105 15.93 -17.18 -11.59
C LEU A 105 16.81 -15.94 -11.61
N SER A 106 18.07 -16.05 -11.16
CA SER A 106 19.06 -15.01 -11.43
C SER A 106 19.48 -15.11 -12.89
N VAL A 107 19.39 -14.02 -13.64
CA VAL A 107 20.10 -13.95 -14.93
C VAL A 107 21.58 -13.86 -14.59
N GLY A 108 22.26 -15.01 -14.63
CA GLY A 108 23.71 -15.06 -14.53
C GLY A 108 24.29 -14.13 -15.60
N GLN A 109 25.18 -13.22 -15.18
CA GLN A 109 26.01 -12.45 -16.09
C GLN A 109 26.71 -13.45 -17.02
N ALA A 110 26.26 -13.54 -18.27
CA ALA A 110 27.09 -14.10 -19.33
C ALA A 110 28.21 -13.09 -19.55
N GLN A 111 29.30 -13.21 -18.78
CA GLN A 111 30.56 -12.65 -19.20
C GLN A 111 31.19 -13.66 -20.15
N ASP A 112 31.16 -13.31 -21.43
CA ASP A 112 32.04 -13.85 -22.45
C ASP A 112 33.48 -13.93 -21.91
N ALA A 113 34.03 -15.15 -21.86
CA ALA A 113 35.45 -15.47 -22.01
C ALA A 113 35.64 -16.98 -22.18
#